data_AF-A0A7S3TNM9-F1
#
_entry.id   AF-A0A7S3TNM9-F1
#
_cell.length_a   1.000
_cell.length_b   1.000
_cell.length_c   1.000
_cell.angle_alpha   90.00
_cell.angle_beta   90.00
_cell.angle_gamma   90.00
#
_symmetry.space_group_name_H-M   'P 1'
#
loop_
_entity.id
_entity.type
_entity.pdbx_description
1 polymer ?
#
loop_
_entity_poly.entity_id
_entity_poly.type
_entity_poly.pdbx_seq_one_letter_code
_entity_poly.pdbx_strand_id
1 'polypeptide(L)'
;GGAVFADERHSGRVGTRQFRAPEIVLGLEWDETSDLWSAACIISMLYVGQRPFSVHEDMEHLALMERLMDVEVPRSMVKQAMANEDLEGIFFDEDGRLAWPSRAPE
;
A
#
# COMPACT_ATOMS: atom_id res chain seq x y z
N GLY A 1 -7.97 -11.88 16.22
CA GLY A 1 -8.68 -11.37 15.03
C GLY A 1 -8.39 -9.90 14.91
N GLY A 2 -8.36 -9.35 13.70
CA GLY A 2 -8.07 -7.93 13.43
C GLY A 2 -9.29 -7.11 13.03
N ALA A 3 -10.50 -7.60 13.30
CA ALA A 3 -11.74 -6.88 13.00
C ALA A 3 -11.88 -5.66 13.91
N VAL A 4 -12.29 -4.53 13.33
CA VAL A 4 -12.50 -3.24 14.00
C VAL A 4 -13.89 -2.73 13.60
N PHE A 5 -14.59 -2.02 14.49
CA PHE A 5 -15.89 -1.43 14.17
C PHE A 5 -15.74 -0.22 13.25
N ALA A 6 -16.74 0.04 12.42
CA ALA A 6 -16.70 1.12 11.43
C ALA A 6 -16.75 2.53 12.04
N ASP A 7 -17.23 2.67 13.28
CA ASP A 7 -17.31 3.94 14.00
C ASP A 7 -16.05 4.29 14.80
N GLU A 8 -15.05 3.42 14.80
CA GLU A 8 -13.75 3.65 15.43
C GLU A 8 -12.78 4.34 14.45
N ARG A 9 -11.76 5.05 14.96
CA ARG A 9 -10.72 5.63 14.09
C ARG A 9 -9.76 4.53 13.62
N HIS A 10 -9.62 4.38 12.31
CA HIS A 10 -8.76 3.38 11.69
C HIS A 10 -7.40 3.97 11.32
N SER A 11 -6.37 3.62 12.09
CA SER A 11 -4.99 4.07 11.83
C SER A 11 -3.98 2.95 12.05
N GLY A 12 -2.80 3.07 11.45
CA GLY A 12 -1.68 2.14 11.63
C GLY A 12 -1.67 0.96 10.65
N ARG A 13 -0.61 0.14 10.77
CA ARG A 13 -0.28 -0.93 9.81
C ARG A 13 -0.98 -2.24 10.12
N VAL A 14 -2.22 -2.38 9.67
CA VAL A 14 -3.02 -3.60 9.81
C VAL A 14 -2.80 -4.60 8.67
N GLY A 15 -3.25 -5.83 8.87
CA GLY A 15 -3.19 -6.88 7.86
C GLY A 15 -1.79 -7.47 7.61
N THR A 16 -1.77 -8.57 6.88
CA THR A 16 -0.55 -9.24 6.40
C THR A 16 0.06 -8.43 5.26
N ARG A 17 1.36 -8.13 5.32
CA ARG A 17 2.05 -7.19 4.42
C ARG A 17 1.69 -7.37 2.94
N GLN A 18 1.69 -8.62 2.46
CA GLN A 18 1.47 -8.98 1.06
C GLN A 18 0.05 -8.70 0.53
N PHE A 19 -0.90 -8.37 1.41
CA PHE A 19 -2.29 -8.08 1.06
C PHE A 19 -2.71 -6.66 1.49
N ARG A 20 -1.77 -5.85 1.99
CA ARG A 20 -2.09 -4.48 2.42
C ARG A 20 -2.45 -3.61 1.24
N ALA A 21 -3.51 -2.85 1.41
CA ALA A 21 -3.94 -1.82 0.48
C ALA A 21 -2.95 -0.63 0.45
N PRO A 22 -2.87 0.12 -0.66
CA PRO A 22 -1.92 1.22 -0.81
C PRO A 22 -2.06 2.29 0.29
N GLU A 23 -3.28 2.59 0.75
CA GLU A 23 -3.54 3.53 1.84
C GLU A 23 -2.90 3.08 3.16
N ILE A 24 -2.94 1.79 3.50
CA ILE A 24 -2.30 1.23 4.69
C ILE A 24 -0.78 1.29 4.55
N VAL A 25 -0.24 0.99 3.36
CA VAL A 25 1.20 1.04 3.10
C VAL A 25 1.74 2.47 3.23
N LEU A 26 0.94 3.46 2.83
CA LEU A 26 1.24 4.89 2.96
C LEU A 26 0.96 5.46 4.36
N GLY A 27 0.49 4.64 5.30
CA GLY A 27 0.16 5.08 6.66
C GLY A 27 -1.09 5.95 6.76
N LEU A 28 -1.92 6.00 5.72
CA LEU A 28 -3.17 6.75 5.71
C LEU A 28 -4.26 6.02 6.52
N GLU A 29 -5.33 6.74 6.82
CA GLU A 29 -6.55 6.13 7.34
C GLU A 29 -7.13 5.15 6.31
N TRP A 30 -7.72 4.07 6.79
CA TRP A 30 -8.25 2.97 5.99
C TRP A 30 -9.66 2.63 6.45
N ASP A 31 -10.43 1.97 5.60
CA ASP A 31 -11.81 1.56 5.91
C ASP A 31 -12.07 0.14 5.36
N GLU A 32 -13.34 -0.24 5.19
CA GLU A 32 -13.71 -1.54 4.62
C GLU A 32 -13.19 -1.78 3.20
N THR A 33 -12.78 -0.74 2.46
CA THR A 33 -12.21 -0.89 1.10
C THR A 33 -10.85 -1.58 1.13
N SER A 34 -10.14 -1.52 2.25
CA SER A 34 -8.88 -2.23 2.44
C SER A 34 -9.07 -3.77 2.46
N ASP A 35 -10.23 -4.25 2.89
CA ASP A 35 -10.62 -5.65 2.81
C ASP A 35 -10.94 -6.04 1.36
N LEU A 36 -11.55 -5.15 0.56
CA LEU A 36 -11.79 -5.39 -0.86
C LEU A 36 -10.48 -5.56 -1.63
N TRP A 37 -9.48 -4.74 -1.32
CA TRP A 37 -8.13 -4.89 -1.88
C TRP A 37 -7.52 -6.25 -1.50
N SER A 38 -7.59 -6.60 -0.21
CA SER A 38 -7.08 -7.88 0.30
C SER A 38 -7.76 -9.07 -0.39
N ALA A 39 -9.07 -9.02 -0.57
CA ALA A 39 -9.84 -10.03 -1.27
C ALA A 39 -9.43 -10.14 -2.76
N ALA A 40 -9.23 -9.02 -3.45
CA ALA A 40 -8.74 -9.01 -4.83
C ALA A 40 -7.37 -9.67 -4.96
N CYS A 41 -6.45 -9.41 -4.03
CA CYS A 41 -5.14 -10.06 -3.99
C CYS A 41 -5.26 -11.59 -3.81
N ILE A 42 -6.16 -12.04 -2.93
CA ILE A 42 -6.41 -13.48 -2.71
C ILE A 42 -7.00 -14.12 -3.97
N ILE A 43 -8.00 -13.48 -4.60
CA ILE A 43 -8.62 -13.99 -5.83
C ILE A 43 -7.57 -14.09 -6.95
N SER A 44 -6.74 -13.05 -7.13
CA SER A 44 -5.63 -13.08 -8.08
C SER A 44 -4.64 -14.20 -7.78
N MET A 45 -4.29 -14.39 -6.50
CA MET A 45 -3.39 -15.47 -6.08
C MET A 45 -3.94 -16.86 -6.40
N LEU A 46 -5.23 -17.08 -6.16
CA LEU A 46 -5.90 -18.34 -6.47
C LEU A 46 -5.95 -18.60 -7.98
N TYR A 47 -6.13 -17.54 -8.79
CA TYR A 47 -6.17 -17.65 -10.24
C TYR A 47 -4.80 -17.94 -10.86
N VAL A 48 -3.75 -17.20 -10.45
CA VAL A 48 -2.40 -17.33 -11.03
C VAL A 48 -1.61 -18.45 -10.37
N GLY A 49 -1.97 -18.87 -9.15
CA GLY A 49 -1.26 -19.89 -8.38
C GLY A 49 0.00 -19.38 -7.67
N GLN A 50 0.20 -18.06 -7.63
CA GLN A 50 1.34 -17.41 -6.96
C GLN A 50 0.90 -16.10 -6.30
N ARG A 51 1.65 -15.64 -5.30
CA ARG A 51 1.36 -14.38 -4.61
C ARG A 51 1.57 -13.19 -5.55
N PRO A 52 0.65 -12.20 -5.60
CA PRO A 52 0.81 -11.01 -6.44
C PRO A 52 1.99 -10.14 -5.98
N PHE A 53 2.20 -10.09 -4.66
CA PHE A 53 3.28 -9.31 -4.04
C PHE A 53 4.09 -10.23 -3.12
N SER A 54 5.41 -10.28 -3.32
CA SER A 54 6.35 -11.02 -2.47
C SER A 54 7.46 -10.10 -2.02
N VAL A 55 7.11 -9.16 -1.14
CA VAL A 55 7.95 -8.02 -0.77
C VAL A 55 8.34 -8.05 0.70
N HIS A 56 9.49 -7.42 0.99
CA HIS A 56 9.98 -7.24 2.35
C HIS A 56 9.79 -5.79 2.82
N GLU A 57 9.87 -4.85 1.87
CA GLU A 57 9.80 -3.41 2.11
C GLU A 57 8.55 -2.78 1.50
N ASP A 58 8.04 -1.74 2.15
CA ASP A 58 6.81 -1.04 1.73
C ASP A 58 7.00 -0.25 0.43
N MET A 59 8.20 0.27 0.20
CA MET A 59 8.54 0.95 -1.05
C MET A 59 8.55 0.00 -2.25
N GLU A 60 9.09 -1.22 -2.07
CA GLU A 60 9.04 -2.28 -3.09
C GLU A 60 7.59 -2.71 -3.36
N HIS A 61 6.77 -2.76 -2.30
CA HIS A 61 5.35 -3.07 -2.42
C HIS A 61 4.62 -2.10 -3.35
N LEU A 62 4.78 -0.80 -3.13
CA LEU A 62 4.18 0.24 -3.98
C LEU A 62 4.72 0.19 -5.42
N ALA A 63 6.02 -0.05 -5.60
CA ALA A 63 6.59 -0.18 -6.93
C ALA A 63 6.01 -1.37 -7.72
N LEU A 64 5.77 -2.50 -7.06
CA LEU A 64 5.10 -3.65 -7.69
C LEU A 64 3.63 -3.37 -7.98
N MET A 65 2.94 -2.63 -7.11
CA MET A 65 1.56 -2.19 -7.34
C MET A 65 1.46 -1.34 -8.61
N GLU A 66 2.30 -0.30 -8.75
CA GLU A 66 2.30 0.56 -9.94
C GLU A 66 2.61 -0.25 -11.21
N ARG A 67 3.59 -1.15 -11.14
CA ARG A 67 3.96 -2.01 -12.27
C ARG A 67 2.86 -3.00 -12.68
N LEU A 68 2.17 -3.61 -11.71
CA LEU A 68 1.17 -4.65 -11.99
C LEU A 68 -0.14 -4.05 -12.51
N MET A 69 -0.54 -2.90 -11.96
CA MET A 69 -1.78 -2.22 -12.35
C MET A 69 -1.60 -1.23 -13.51
N ASP A 70 -0.36 -0.89 -13.86
CA ASP A 70 -0.02 0.13 -14.86
C ASP A 70 -0.62 1.52 -14.52
N VAL A 71 -0.62 1.86 -13.23
CA VAL A 71 -1.19 3.10 -12.68
C VAL A 71 -0.27 3.65 -11.59
N GLU A 72 0.09 4.93 -11.68
CA GLU A 72 0.86 5.64 -10.65
C GLU A 72 0.02 5.85 -9.38
N VAL A 73 0.67 5.90 -8.20
CA VAL A 73 -0.02 6.23 -6.93
C VAL A 73 -0.71 7.59 -7.08
N PRO A 74 -2.02 7.70 -6.76
CA PRO A 74 -2.74 8.96 -6.92
C PRO A 74 -2.09 10.12 -6.17
N ARG A 75 -1.87 11.25 -6.87
CA ARG A 75 -1.23 12.45 -6.28
C ARG A 75 -1.94 12.98 -5.04
N SER A 76 -3.24 12.75 -4.91
CA SER A 76 -4.00 13.07 -3.70
C SER A 76 -3.52 12.25 -2.50
N MET A 77 -3.30 10.94 -2.68
CA MET A 77 -2.77 10.05 -1.65
C MET A 77 -1.33 10.41 -1.31
N VAL A 78 -0.50 10.72 -2.30
CA VAL A 78 0.90 11.15 -2.08
C VAL A 78 0.95 12.42 -1.22
N LYS A 79 0.14 13.43 -1.53
CA LYS A 79 0.07 14.66 -0.73
C LYS A 79 -0.38 14.41 0.72
N GLN A 80 -1.37 13.53 0.91
CA GLN A 80 -1.82 13.16 2.25
C GLN A 80 -0.73 12.39 3.02
N ALA A 81 -0.06 11.47 2.35
CA ALA A 81 0.99 10.65 2.94
C ALA A 81 2.21 11.49 3.34
N MET A 82 2.63 12.44 2.50
CA MET A 82 3.73 13.36 2.81
C MET A 82 3.40 14.33 3.96
N ALA A 83 2.13 14.57 4.24
CA ALA A 83 1.68 15.36 5.38
C ALA A 83 1.48 14.52 6.65
N ASN A 84 1.59 13.20 6.55
CA ASN A 84 1.35 12.25 7.63
C ASN A 84 2.67 11.87 8.32
N GLU A 85 2.68 11.86 9.64
CA GLU A 85 3.84 11.49 10.46
C GLU A 85 4.16 9.98 10.40
N ASP A 86 3.18 9.15 10.02
CA ASP A 86 3.32 7.69 9.95
C ASP A 86 3.96 7.17 8.65
N LEU A 87 4.32 8.06 7.71
CA LEU A 87 4.98 7.69 6.46
C LEU A 87 6.45 7.33 6.71
N GLU A 88 6.74 6.03 6.78
CA GLU A 88 8.08 5.50 7.03
C GLU A 88 8.62 4.67 5.86
N GLY A 89 9.85 4.96 5.43
CA GLY A 89 10.59 4.16 4.45
C GLY A 89 10.15 4.32 2.99
N ILE A 90 9.29 5.29 2.70
CA ILE A 90 8.77 5.57 1.34
C ILE A 90 9.17 6.98 0.95
N PHE A 91 9.67 7.14 -0.28
CA PHE A 91 10.14 8.42 -0.80
C PHE A 91 9.45 8.73 -2.13
N PHE A 92 9.07 10.00 -2.30
CA PHE A 92 8.52 10.55 -3.54
C PHE A 92 9.45 11.62 -4.12
N ASP A 93 9.43 11.82 -5.43
CA ASP A 93 10.17 12.89 -6.13
C ASP A 93 9.40 14.22 -6.15
N GLU A 94 9.99 15.26 -6.77
CA GLU A 94 9.38 16.59 -6.87
C GLU A 94 8.08 16.60 -7.70
N ASP A 95 7.91 15.62 -8.59
CA ASP A 95 6.70 15.47 -9.42
C ASP A 95 5.59 14.67 -8.70
N GLY A 96 5.88 14.16 -7.49
CA GLY A 96 4.98 13.35 -6.69
C GLY A 96 4.91 11.88 -7.11
N ARG A 97 5.94 11.38 -7.80
CA ARG A 97 6.07 9.98 -8.19
C ARG A 97 6.90 9.20 -7.19
N LEU A 98 6.66 7.90 -7.09
CA LEU A 98 7.48 7.03 -6.24
C LEU A 98 8.94 7.11 -6.69
N ALA A 99 9.86 7.41 -5.77
CA ALA A 99 11.29 7.54 -6.06
C ALA A 99 11.97 6.17 -6.22
N TRP A 100 11.40 5.30 -7.06
CA TRP A 100 11.84 3.94 -7.31
C TRP A 100 12.41 3.80 -8.74
N PRO A 101 13.54 3.09 -8.94
CA PRO A 101 14.38 2.41 -7.96
C PRO A 101 15.47 3.32 -7.34
N SER A 102 15.45 4.64 -7.61
CA SER A 102 16.53 5.56 -7.25
C SER A 102 16.78 5.69 -5.74
N ARG A 103 15.75 5.48 -4.91
CA ARG A 103 15.84 5.45 -3.44
C ARG A 103 15.37 4.12 -2.84
N ALA A 104 15.52 3.02 -3.56
CA ALA A 104 15.23 1.69 -3.03
C ALA A 104 16.07 1.43 -1.75
N PRO A 105 15.50 0.80 -0.70
CA PRO A 105 16.27 0.32 0.45
C PRO A 105 17.34 -0.69 -0.02
N GLU A 106 18.54 -0.64 0.57
CA GLU A 106 19.62 -1.62 0.33
C GLU A 106 19.32 -3.00 0.91
#